data_AF-A0A6F9WR66-F1
#
_entry.id   AF-A0A6F9WR66-F1
#
_cell.length_a   1.000
_cell.length_b   1.000
_cell.length_c   1.000
_cell.angle_alpha   90.00
_cell.angle_beta   90.00
_cell.angle_gamma   90.00
#
_symmetry.space_group_name_H-M   'P 1'
#
loop_
_entity.id
_entity.type
_entity.pdbx_description
1 polymer ?
#
loop_
_entity_poly.entity_id
_entity_poly.type
_entity_poly.pdbx_seq_one_letter_code
_entity_poly.pdbx_strand_id
1 'polypeptide(L)'
;MTGMLRLLLSYATFPGVIAHEFSHAWVCRRLGIPVERVCYLRLGNPMGYVLHARPSSAILHIMVAMAPFYVSTFLAAALALAASLIGRYLSFSGQDAAILLTVWCSFSLALHAFPSEGDAHSLWNDVRNPEVGWLSKGLLVPAVALIRLVRLGARCWLDVLFALGVVALPPAALLVLTG
;
A
#
# COMPACT_ATOMS: atom_id res chain seq x y z
N MET A 1 -14.89 -15.31 -0.74
CA MET A 1 -15.61 -14.10 -0.29
C MET A 1 -16.09 -13.34 -1.51
N THR A 2 -17.39 -13.03 -1.58
CA THR A 2 -18.05 -12.36 -2.71
C THR A 2 -17.44 -10.97 -2.94
N GLY A 3 -17.28 -10.56 -4.20
CA GLY A 3 -16.62 -9.29 -4.57
C GLY A 3 -17.23 -8.04 -3.90
N MET A 4 -18.49 -8.12 -3.49
CA MET A 4 -19.23 -7.03 -2.84
C MET A 4 -18.68 -6.66 -1.45
N LEU A 5 -18.33 -7.65 -0.61
CA LEU A 5 -17.82 -7.37 0.74
C LEU A 5 -16.46 -6.65 0.70
N ARG A 6 -15.57 -7.06 -0.21
CA ARG A 6 -14.29 -6.39 -0.40
C ARG A 6 -14.46 -4.97 -0.92
N LEU A 7 -15.42 -4.73 -1.80
CA LEU A 7 -15.72 -3.39 -2.30
C LEU A 7 -16.18 -2.46 -1.17
N LEU A 8 -17.09 -2.91 -0.32
CA LEU A 8 -17.56 -2.15 0.85
C LEU A 8 -16.43 -1.85 1.82
N LEU A 9 -15.59 -2.85 2.12
CA LEU A 9 -14.41 -2.66 2.96
C LEU A 9 -13.45 -1.62 2.36
N SER A 10 -13.20 -1.67 1.05
CA SER A 10 -12.35 -0.68 0.36
C SER A 10 -12.90 0.74 0.45
N TYR A 11 -14.22 0.94 0.40
CA TYR A 11 -14.81 2.26 0.63
C TYR A 11 -14.73 2.69 2.11
N ALA A 12 -14.99 1.78 3.04
CA ALA A 12 -14.86 2.08 4.47
C ALA A 12 -13.41 2.38 4.90
N THR A 13 -12.44 1.92 4.11
CA THR A 13 -10.99 2.13 4.32
C THR A 13 -10.37 2.90 3.15
N PHE A 14 -11.13 3.80 2.54
CA PHE A 14 -10.71 4.57 1.36
C PHE A 14 -9.40 5.37 1.54
N PRO A 15 -8.99 5.84 2.74
CA PRO A 15 -7.69 6.51 2.88
C PRO A 15 -6.54 5.59 2.45
N GLY A 16 -6.68 4.28 2.63
CA GLY A 16 -5.72 3.30 2.16
C GLY A 16 -5.62 3.23 0.64
N VAL A 17 -6.75 3.27 -0.07
CA VAL A 17 -6.77 3.33 -1.54
C VAL A 17 -6.07 4.60 -2.04
N ILE A 18 -6.35 5.74 -1.42
CA ILE A 18 -5.71 7.02 -1.77
C ILE A 18 -4.19 6.93 -1.56
N ALA A 19 -3.76 6.41 -0.40
CA ALA A 19 -2.34 6.26 -0.08
C ALA A 19 -1.63 5.28 -1.02
N HIS A 20 -2.31 4.22 -1.44
CA HIS A 20 -1.81 3.24 -2.40
C HIS A 20 -1.47 3.91 -3.74
N GLU A 21 -2.44 4.60 -4.34
CA GLU A 21 -2.23 5.30 -5.61
C GLU A 21 -1.27 6.49 -5.48
N PHE A 22 -1.30 7.18 -4.34
CA PHE A 22 -0.31 8.20 -4.00
C PHE A 22 1.11 7.64 -4.01
N SER A 23 1.31 6.43 -3.49
CA SER A 23 2.63 5.80 -3.42
C SER A 23 3.21 5.55 -4.80
N HIS A 24 2.41 5.03 -5.74
CA HIS A 24 2.83 4.89 -7.14
C HIS A 24 3.20 6.23 -7.75
N ALA A 25 2.30 7.22 -7.68
CA ALA A 25 2.53 8.52 -8.27
C ALA A 25 3.74 9.24 -7.66
N TRP A 26 3.96 9.09 -6.35
CA TRP A 26 5.10 9.65 -5.64
C TRP A 26 6.41 9.01 -6.09
N VAL A 27 6.50 7.68 -6.13
CA VAL A 27 7.71 6.99 -6.61
C VAL A 27 7.97 7.26 -8.08
N CYS A 28 6.96 7.25 -8.96
CA CYS A 28 7.13 7.60 -10.37
C CYS A 28 7.76 8.99 -10.54
N ARG A 29 7.22 10.01 -9.87
CA ARG A 29 7.75 11.38 -9.94
C ARG A 29 9.18 11.48 -9.41
N ARG A 30 9.50 10.76 -8.32
CA ARG A 30 10.86 10.74 -7.75
C ARG A 30 11.88 10.03 -8.63
N LEU A 31 11.45 9.04 -9.41
CA LEU A 31 12.29 8.31 -10.35
C LEU A 31 12.30 8.93 -11.76
N GLY A 32 11.66 10.08 -11.95
CA GLY A 32 11.60 10.75 -13.25
C GLY A 32 10.75 10.01 -14.29
N ILE A 33 9.84 9.12 -13.86
CA ILE A 33 8.91 8.42 -14.74
C ILE A 33 7.69 9.32 -14.97
N PRO A 34 7.42 9.75 -16.22
CA PRO A 34 6.27 10.61 -16.52
C PRO A 34 4.94 9.98 -16.08
N VAL A 35 4.15 10.74 -15.34
CA VAL A 35 2.80 10.35 -14.90
C VAL A 35 1.78 11.10 -15.76
N GLU A 36 1.00 10.37 -16.54
CA GLU A 36 0.02 10.92 -17.48
C GLU A 36 -1.30 11.26 -16.78
N ARG A 37 -1.76 10.39 -15.87
CA ARG A 37 -3.03 10.57 -15.17
C ARG A 37 -2.98 9.89 -13.81
N VAL A 38 -3.56 10.55 -12.81
CA VAL A 38 -3.76 9.97 -11.48
C VAL A 38 -5.22 10.11 -11.08
N CYS A 39 -5.79 9.02 -10.58
CA CYS A 39 -7.10 8.99 -9.95
C CYS A 39 -6.94 8.31 -8.59
N TYR A 40 -6.92 9.09 -7.51
CA TYR A 40 -6.69 8.55 -6.16
C TYR A 40 -7.89 7.79 -5.59
N LEU A 41 -9.11 8.14 -6.01
CA LEU A 41 -10.32 7.46 -5.62
C LEU A 41 -11.42 7.71 -6.67
N ARG A 42 -12.15 6.66 -7.05
CA ARG A 42 -13.36 6.73 -7.86
C ARG A 42 -14.34 5.64 -7.49
N LEU A 43 -15.59 5.81 -7.89
CA LEU A 43 -16.57 4.74 -7.85
C LEU A 43 -16.29 3.74 -8.98
N GLY A 44 -16.22 2.44 -8.67
CA GLY A 44 -16.02 1.37 -9.64
C GLY A 44 -14.76 0.52 -9.40
N ASN A 45 -14.34 -0.21 -10.45
CA ASN A 45 -13.17 -1.10 -10.41
C ASN A 45 -12.24 -0.81 -11.61
N PRO A 46 -10.98 -0.43 -11.40
CA PRO A 46 -10.33 -0.20 -10.10
C PRO A 46 -10.82 1.07 -9.38
N MET A 47 -10.70 1.06 -8.06
CA MET A 47 -11.10 2.14 -7.14
C MET A 47 -10.17 3.36 -7.20
N GLY A 48 -8.99 3.19 -7.75
CA GLY A 48 -7.98 4.20 -8.02
C GLY A 48 -7.06 3.69 -9.13
N TYR A 49 -6.26 4.56 -9.72
CA TYR A 49 -5.22 4.15 -10.67
C TYR A 49 -4.21 5.28 -10.93
N VAL A 50 -2.99 4.88 -11.30
CA VAL A 50 -1.95 5.74 -11.85
C VAL A 50 -1.57 5.27 -13.24
N LEU A 51 -1.74 6.12 -14.25
CA LEU A 51 -1.19 5.91 -15.59
C LEU A 51 0.15 6.62 -15.68
N HIS A 52 1.19 5.87 -15.96
CA HIS A 52 2.55 6.37 -16.10
C HIS A 52 3.23 5.72 -17.31
N ALA A 53 4.25 6.38 -17.84
CA ALA A 53 5.07 5.83 -18.90
C ALA A 53 5.77 4.53 -18.46
N ARG A 54 6.13 3.70 -19.43
CA ARG A 54 6.89 2.48 -19.16
C ARG A 54 8.25 2.82 -18.52
N PRO A 55 8.59 2.23 -17.36
CA PRO A 55 9.90 2.43 -16.75
C PRO A 55 11.03 1.92 -17.66
N SER A 56 12.17 2.61 -17.66
CA SER A 56 13.31 2.29 -18.55
C SER A 56 14.08 1.03 -18.16
N SER A 57 13.83 0.47 -16.97
CA SER A 57 14.45 -0.77 -16.50
C SER A 57 13.51 -1.58 -15.61
N ALA A 58 13.76 -2.90 -15.53
CA ALA A 58 13.00 -3.80 -14.68
C ALA A 58 13.02 -3.38 -13.20
N ILE A 59 14.16 -2.87 -12.71
CA ILE A 59 14.29 -2.44 -11.30
C ILE A 59 13.34 -1.28 -11.02
N LEU A 60 13.31 -0.27 -11.89
CA LEU A 60 12.40 0.87 -11.73
C LEU A 60 10.94 0.43 -11.75
N HIS A 61 10.59 -0.52 -12.62
CA HIS A 61 9.22 -1.05 -12.66
C HIS A 61 8.86 -1.81 -11.37
N ILE A 62 9.76 -2.64 -10.86
CA ILE A 62 9.58 -3.33 -9.58
C ILE A 62 9.45 -2.32 -8.43
N MET A 63 10.28 -1.26 -8.41
CA MET A 63 10.19 -0.20 -7.39
C MET A 63 8.84 0.50 -7.42
N VAL A 64 8.31 0.82 -8.60
CA VAL A 64 6.97 1.43 -8.74
C VAL A 64 5.89 0.46 -8.26
N ALA A 65 5.93 -0.80 -8.68
CA ALA A 65 4.96 -1.82 -8.28
C ALA A 65 4.95 -2.09 -6.76
N MET A 66 6.12 -2.02 -6.13
CA MET A 66 6.27 -2.23 -4.68
C MET A 66 6.10 -0.94 -3.87
N ALA A 67 5.98 0.22 -4.51
CA ALA A 67 5.86 1.51 -3.83
C ALA A 67 4.75 1.55 -2.77
N PRO A 68 3.51 1.07 -3.05
CA PRO A 68 2.43 1.09 -2.07
C PRO A 68 2.78 0.33 -0.79
N PHE A 69 3.50 -0.78 -0.92
CA PHE A 69 3.88 -1.59 0.23
C PHE A 69 4.78 -0.82 1.18
N TYR A 70 5.85 -0.22 0.68
CA TYR A 70 6.80 0.48 1.54
C TYR A 70 6.23 1.81 2.06
N VAL A 71 5.64 2.62 1.18
CA VAL A 71 5.17 3.96 1.54
C VAL A 71 3.94 3.90 2.44
N SER A 72 2.95 3.06 2.12
CA SER A 72 1.73 2.97 2.94
C SER A 72 2.01 2.33 4.29
N THR A 73 2.89 1.32 4.36
CA THR A 73 3.31 0.72 5.64
C THR A 73 4.04 1.72 6.52
N PHE A 74 4.97 2.49 5.95
CA PHE A 74 5.69 3.53 6.69
C PHE A 74 4.72 4.59 7.25
N LEU A 75 3.82 5.10 6.41
CA LEU A 75 2.83 6.10 6.82
C LEU A 75 1.85 5.52 7.86
N ALA A 76 1.42 4.27 7.71
CA ALA A 76 0.57 3.59 8.70
C ALA A 76 1.28 3.49 10.05
N ALA A 77 2.53 3.03 10.08
CA ALA A 77 3.32 2.93 11.31
C ALA A 77 3.54 4.31 11.96
N ALA A 78 3.81 5.34 11.17
CA ALA A 78 3.96 6.71 11.66
C ALA A 78 2.65 7.24 12.29
N LEU A 79 1.50 6.97 11.67
CA LEU A 79 0.19 7.34 12.23
C LEU A 79 -0.13 6.56 13.51
N ALA A 80 0.17 5.25 13.56
CA ALA A 80 -0.02 4.45 14.77
C ALA A 80 0.88 4.93 15.92
N LEU A 81 2.12 5.33 15.62
CA LEU A 81 2.99 5.98 16.60
C LEU A 81 2.41 7.32 17.05
N ALA A 82 1.93 8.17 16.14
CA ALA A 82 1.31 9.45 16.47
C ALA A 82 0.09 9.27 17.37
N ALA A 83 -0.80 8.31 17.08
CA ALA A 83 -1.94 7.99 17.94
C ALA A 83 -1.50 7.57 19.35
N SER A 84 -0.43 6.77 19.44
CA SER A 84 0.14 6.33 20.72
C SER A 84 0.70 7.50 21.54
N LEU A 85 1.40 8.43 20.89
CA LEU A 85 1.94 9.63 21.53
C LEU A 85 0.83 10.59 21.97
N ILE A 86 -0.20 10.79 21.16
CA ILE A 86 -1.39 11.58 21.51
C ILE A 86 -2.05 11.01 22.76
N GLY A 87 -2.31 9.69 22.79
CA GLY A 87 -2.95 9.03 23.92
C GLY A 87 -2.15 9.10 25.22
N ARG A 88 -0.82 9.17 25.12
CA ARG A 88 0.06 9.15 26.29
C ARG A 88 0.43 10.51 26.84
N TYR A 89 0.73 11.47 25.96
CA TYR A 89 1.40 12.72 26.35
C TYR A 89 0.54 13.96 26.17
N LEU A 90 -0.54 13.89 25.40
CA LEU A 90 -1.44 15.01 25.19
C LEU A 90 -2.74 14.79 25.97
N SER A 91 -3.38 15.89 26.34
CA SER A 91 -4.72 15.89 26.92
C SER A 91 -5.45 17.12 26.42
N PHE A 92 -6.53 16.91 25.67
CA PHE A 92 -7.34 17.97 25.10
C PHE A 92 -8.76 17.48 24.81
N SER A 93 -9.72 18.40 24.72
CA SER A 93 -11.10 18.07 24.36
C SER A 93 -11.17 17.44 22.97
N GLY A 94 -11.72 16.24 22.86
CA GLY A 94 -11.80 15.49 21.60
C GLY A 94 -10.60 14.57 21.31
N GLN A 95 -9.71 14.36 22.28
CA GLN A 95 -8.57 13.44 22.16
C GLN A 95 -8.97 12.04 21.68
N ASP A 96 -10.02 11.44 22.25
CA ASP A 96 -10.46 10.09 21.86
C ASP A 96 -10.86 10.00 20.39
N ALA A 97 -11.56 11.03 19.89
CA ALA A 97 -11.95 11.10 18.49
C ALA A 97 -10.72 11.26 17.58
N ALA A 98 -9.73 12.08 17.99
CA ALA A 98 -8.48 12.22 17.25
C ALA A 98 -7.73 10.88 17.18
N ILE A 99 -7.59 10.17 18.30
CA ILE A 99 -6.94 8.85 18.36
C ILE A 99 -7.67 7.86 17.45
N LEU A 100 -9.00 7.77 17.55
CA LEU A 100 -9.80 6.85 16.76
C LEU A 100 -9.66 7.11 15.25
N LEU A 101 -9.71 8.39 14.84
CA LEU A 101 -9.51 8.77 13.44
C LEU A 101 -8.10 8.46 12.94
N THR A 102 -7.08 8.71 13.76
CA THR A 102 -5.69 8.40 13.41
C THR A 102 -5.45 6.90 13.30
N VAL A 103 -6.01 6.09 14.21
CA VAL A 103 -5.93 4.62 14.18
C VAL A 103 -6.70 4.06 12.99
N TRP A 104 -7.91 4.56 12.70
CA TRP A 104 -8.68 4.16 11.51
C TRP A 104 -7.92 4.46 10.21
N CYS A 105 -7.28 5.63 10.13
CA CYS A 105 -6.44 6.01 8.99
C CYS A 105 -5.21 5.10 8.88
N SER A 106 -4.48 4.88 9.99
CA SER A 106 -3.33 3.97 10.05
C SER A 106 -3.68 2.55 9.58
N PHE A 107 -4.77 1.98 10.12
CA PHE A 107 -5.27 0.67 9.73
C PHE A 107 -5.65 0.63 8.25
N SER A 108 -6.35 1.66 7.75
CA SER A 108 -6.73 1.75 6.34
C SER A 108 -5.50 1.74 5.43
N LEU A 109 -4.46 2.52 5.75
CA LEU A 109 -3.21 2.55 5.00
C LEU A 109 -2.50 1.20 4.97
N ALA A 110 -2.40 0.52 6.12
CA ALA A 110 -1.74 -0.78 6.19
C ALA A 110 -2.55 -1.88 5.46
N LEU A 111 -3.89 -1.84 5.54
CA LEU A 111 -4.76 -2.82 4.89
C LEU A 111 -4.61 -2.81 3.37
N HIS A 112 -4.38 -1.65 2.78
CA HIS A 112 -4.17 -1.50 1.33
C HIS A 112 -2.70 -1.41 0.92
N ALA A 113 -1.76 -1.73 1.82
CA ALA A 113 -0.34 -1.61 1.51
C ALA A 113 0.15 -2.65 0.48
N PHE A 114 -0.42 -3.87 0.47
CA PHE A 114 0.05 -4.89 -0.46
C PHE A 114 -0.19 -4.51 -1.93
N PRO A 115 0.77 -4.77 -2.84
CA PRO A 115 0.59 -4.51 -4.26
C PRO A 115 -0.64 -5.26 -4.79
N SER A 116 -1.27 -4.70 -5.82
CA SER A 116 -2.50 -5.18 -6.44
C SER A 116 -2.25 -6.22 -7.54
N GLU A 117 -3.34 -6.83 -8.05
CA GLU A 117 -3.25 -7.64 -9.27
C GLU A 117 -2.90 -6.79 -10.51
N GLY A 118 -3.25 -5.49 -10.50
CA GLY A 118 -2.86 -4.56 -11.55
C GLY A 118 -1.35 -4.41 -11.63
N ASP A 119 -0.67 -4.31 -10.48
CA ASP A 119 0.79 -4.21 -10.40
C ASP A 119 1.48 -5.47 -10.92
N ALA A 120 0.99 -6.64 -10.49
CA ALA A 120 1.49 -7.92 -11.01
C ALA A 120 1.27 -8.05 -12.52
N HIS A 121 0.13 -7.59 -13.03
CA HIS A 121 -0.18 -7.64 -14.45
C HIS A 121 0.72 -6.69 -15.26
N SER A 122 0.98 -5.49 -14.74
CA SER A 122 1.89 -4.52 -15.37
C SER A 122 3.30 -5.09 -15.52
N LEU A 123 3.86 -5.65 -14.45
CA LEU A 123 5.17 -6.32 -14.51
C LEU A 123 5.16 -7.54 -15.44
N TRP A 124 4.08 -8.33 -15.45
CA TRP A 124 3.94 -9.49 -16.32
C TRP A 124 3.85 -9.12 -17.81
N ASN A 125 3.37 -7.92 -18.13
CA ASN A 125 3.40 -7.41 -19.50
C ASN A 125 4.83 -7.16 -19.98
N ASP A 126 5.72 -6.68 -19.10
CA ASP A 126 7.14 -6.57 -19.41
C ASP A 126 7.84 -7.92 -19.54
N VAL A 127 7.47 -8.92 -18.72
CA VAL A 127 8.00 -10.30 -18.89
C VAL A 127 7.66 -10.86 -20.27
N ARG A 128 6.46 -10.58 -20.77
CA ARG A 128 5.99 -11.06 -22.07
C ARG A 128 6.54 -10.25 -23.25
N ASN A 129 7.08 -9.06 -23.01
CA ASN A 129 7.61 -8.23 -24.07
C ASN A 129 8.93 -8.83 -24.62
N PRO A 130 9.04 -9.08 -25.95
CA PRO A 130 10.26 -9.62 -26.56
C PRO A 130 11.46 -8.66 -26.49
N GLU A 131 11.24 -7.36 -26.38
CA GLU A 131 12.29 -6.32 -26.27
C GLU A 131 13.00 -6.33 -24.90
N VAL A 132 12.39 -6.96 -23.89
CA VAL A 132 12.99 -7.05 -22.56
C VAL A 132 14.04 -8.16 -22.54
N GLY A 133 15.27 -7.79 -22.22
CA GLY A 133 16.38 -8.74 -22.12
C GLY A 133 16.14 -9.83 -21.07
N TRP A 134 16.77 -10.98 -21.27
CA TRP A 134 16.60 -12.16 -20.41
C TRP A 134 16.97 -11.91 -18.94
N LEU A 135 17.99 -11.07 -18.68
CA LEU A 135 18.38 -10.66 -17.31
C LEU A 135 17.25 -9.91 -16.60
N SER A 136 16.61 -8.97 -17.30
CA SER A 136 15.47 -8.23 -16.77
C SER A 136 14.27 -9.14 -16.51
N LYS A 137 14.02 -10.12 -17.39
CA LYS A 137 12.99 -11.16 -17.16
C LYS A 137 13.30 -11.99 -15.91
N GLY A 138 14.57 -12.33 -15.69
CA GLY A 138 15.05 -13.01 -14.49
C GLY A 138 14.72 -12.28 -13.19
N LEU A 139 14.66 -10.94 -13.20
CA LEU A 139 14.23 -10.11 -12.06
C LEU A 139 12.72 -9.95 -11.97
N LEU A 140 12.04 -9.77 -13.10
CA LEU A 140 10.59 -9.52 -13.13
C LEU A 140 9.76 -10.75 -12.75
N VAL A 141 10.15 -11.94 -13.20
CA VAL A 141 9.43 -13.20 -12.89
C VAL A 141 9.30 -13.45 -11.38
N PRO A 142 10.38 -13.45 -10.58
CA PRO A 142 10.24 -13.65 -9.14
C PRO A 142 9.46 -12.52 -8.46
N ALA A 143 9.56 -11.28 -8.92
CA ALA A 143 8.77 -10.17 -8.40
C ALA A 143 7.25 -10.38 -8.65
N VAL A 144 6.86 -10.76 -9.87
CA VAL A 144 5.47 -11.10 -10.22
C VAL A 144 4.98 -12.28 -9.38
N ALA A 145 5.80 -13.32 -9.23
CA ALA A 145 5.45 -14.49 -8.43
C ALA A 145 5.21 -14.11 -6.97
N LEU A 146 6.10 -13.31 -6.37
CA LEU A 146 5.97 -12.83 -5.00
C LEU A 146 4.68 -12.03 -4.80
N ILE A 147 4.39 -11.07 -5.69
CA ILE A 147 3.15 -10.27 -5.58
C ILE A 147 1.94 -11.19 -5.65
N ARG A 148 1.87 -12.12 -6.61
CA ARG A 148 0.76 -13.07 -6.72
C ARG A 148 0.62 -13.99 -5.50
N LEU A 149 1.73 -14.41 -4.89
CA LEU A 149 1.71 -15.19 -3.65
C LEU A 149 1.16 -14.38 -2.48
N VAL A 150 1.57 -13.13 -2.31
CA VAL A 150 1.04 -12.23 -1.27
C VAL A 150 -0.46 -11.98 -1.50
N ARG A 151 -0.88 -11.77 -2.75
CA ARG A 151 -2.31 -11.63 -3.12
C ARG A 151 -3.12 -12.88 -2.81
N LEU A 152 -2.55 -14.06 -3.02
CA LEU A 152 -3.17 -15.33 -2.62
C LEU A 152 -3.34 -15.38 -1.09
N GLY A 153 -2.31 -15.00 -0.34
CA GLY A 153 -2.39 -14.86 1.12
C GLY A 153 -3.46 -13.86 1.58
N ALA A 154 -3.60 -12.73 0.89
CA ALA A 154 -4.65 -11.74 1.17
C ALA A 154 -6.07 -12.29 0.96
N ARG A 155 -6.25 -13.40 0.22
CA ARG A 155 -7.54 -14.13 0.18
C ARG A 155 -7.87 -14.79 1.52
N CYS A 156 -6.84 -15.15 2.28
CA CYS A 156 -6.89 -15.72 3.62
C CYS A 156 -6.61 -14.68 4.71
N TRP A 157 -6.97 -13.40 4.47
CA TRP A 157 -6.91 -12.31 5.47
C TRP A 157 -5.50 -11.90 5.91
N LEU A 158 -4.46 -12.25 5.12
CA LEU A 158 -3.09 -11.82 5.39
C LEU A 158 -2.95 -10.30 5.42
N ASP A 159 -3.71 -9.58 4.60
CA ASP A 159 -3.80 -8.12 4.57
C ASP A 159 -4.33 -7.54 5.89
N VAL A 160 -5.38 -8.15 6.46
CA VAL A 160 -5.92 -7.76 7.77
C VAL A 160 -4.93 -8.06 8.88
N LEU A 161 -4.33 -9.27 8.89
CA LEU A 161 -3.33 -9.65 9.89
C LEU A 161 -2.10 -8.72 9.84
N PHE A 162 -1.64 -8.39 8.63
CA PHE A 162 -0.56 -7.44 8.42
C PHE A 162 -0.94 -6.06 8.96
N ALA A 163 -2.13 -5.55 8.65
CA ALA A 163 -2.60 -4.26 9.12
C ALA A 163 -2.69 -4.19 10.65
N LEU A 164 -3.24 -5.23 11.29
CA LEU A 164 -3.27 -5.35 12.75
C LEU A 164 -1.86 -5.33 13.35
N GLY A 165 -0.92 -6.07 12.74
CA GLY A 165 0.48 -6.07 13.15
C GLY A 165 1.11 -4.68 13.08
N VAL A 166 0.99 -4.00 11.93
CA VAL A 166 1.56 -2.65 11.73
C VAL A 166 0.99 -1.63 12.73
N VAL A 167 -0.32 -1.69 13.00
CA VAL A 167 -0.98 -0.77 13.94
C VAL A 167 -0.62 -1.08 15.40
N ALA A 168 -0.46 -2.36 15.76
CA ALA A 168 -0.15 -2.77 17.13
C ALA A 168 1.33 -2.62 17.51
N LEU A 169 2.24 -2.62 16.53
CA LEU A 169 3.68 -2.55 16.78
C LEU A 169 4.12 -1.27 17.51
N PRO A 170 3.75 -0.04 17.08
CA PRO A 170 4.16 1.18 17.79
C PRO A 170 3.71 1.27 19.25
N PRO A 171 2.44 1.03 19.63
CA PRO A 171 2.06 1.06 21.03
C PRO A 171 2.76 -0.02 21.85
N ALA A 172 2.95 -1.23 21.31
CA ALA A 172 3.68 -2.29 22.00
C ALA A 172 5.16 -1.92 22.24
N ALA A 173 5.82 -1.36 21.22
CA ALA A 173 7.20 -0.87 21.34
C ALA A 173 7.31 0.27 22.37
N LEU A 174 6.36 1.22 22.35
CA LEU A 174 6.36 2.32 23.31
C LEU A 174 6.18 1.81 24.74
N LEU A 175 5.31 0.83 24.98
CA LEU A 175 5.14 0.20 26.29
C LEU A 175 6.43 -0.47 26.77
N VAL A 176 7.10 -1.25 25.92
CA VAL A 176 8.37 -1.93 26.27
C VAL A 176 9.51 -0.95 26.55
N LEU A 177 9.57 0.18 25.83
CA LEU A 177 10.67 1.16 25.98
C LEU A 177 10.49 2.09 27.18
N THR A 178 9.33 2.09 27.83
CA THR A 178 8.98 3.10 28.85
C THR A 178 8.36 2.51 30.12
N GLY A 179 8.15 1.19 30.17
CA GLY A 179 7.80 0.42 31.37
C GLY A 179 9.04 -0.24 31.92
#